data_AF-A0A817BFM1-F1
#
_entry.id   AF-A0A817BFM1-F1
#
_cell.length_a   1.000
_cell.length_b   1.000
_cell.length_c   1.000
_cell.angle_alpha   90.00
_cell.angle_beta   90.00
_cell.angle_gamma   90.00
#
_symmetry.space_group_name_H-M   'P 1'
#
loop_
_entity.id
_entity.type
_entity.pdbx_description
1 polymer ?
#
loop_
_entity_poly.entity_id
_entity_poly.type
_entity_poly.pdbx_seq_one_letter_code
_entity_poly.pdbx_strand_id
1 'polypeptide(L)'
;MAKSAATAASSLVQTLRRYIKKPWEITGPCAHPEYLESVPKATEYRIRCPATIDQEAIVPTADPENVYNILYHARDQRRNRPPIRRYLLKKEDVVEMMNEKKTFEESDFPRVYLTTTVEEDENARGGGYE
;
A
#
# COMPACT_ATOMS: atom_id res chain seq x y z
N MET A 1 16.99 -54.58 -29.00
CA MET A 1 18.15 -53.66 -29.08
C MET A 1 18.52 -53.22 -27.67
N ALA A 2 19.55 -53.83 -27.07
CA ALA A 2 20.02 -53.45 -25.73
C ALA A 2 20.70 -52.08 -25.80
N LYS A 3 20.25 -51.11 -24.99
CA LYS A 3 20.92 -49.80 -24.88
C LYS A 3 22.28 -49.99 -24.19
N SER A 4 23.33 -49.37 -24.74
CA SER A 4 24.71 -49.45 -24.23
C SER A 4 24.82 -49.08 -22.75
N ALA A 5 25.67 -49.78 -21.99
CA ALA A 5 25.94 -49.49 -20.58
C ALA A 5 26.41 -48.04 -20.33
N ALA A 6 27.06 -47.41 -21.32
CA ALA A 6 27.47 -46.01 -21.26
C ALA A 6 26.27 -45.04 -21.22
N THR A 7 25.16 -45.36 -21.89
CA THR A 7 23.92 -44.57 -21.85
C THR A 7 23.12 -44.78 -20.56
N ALA A 8 23.32 -45.91 -19.86
CA ALA A 8 22.72 -46.17 -18.55
C ALA A 8 23.53 -45.53 -17.39
N ALA A 9 24.85 -45.41 -17.52
CA ALA A 9 25.69 -44.73 -16.54
C ALA A 9 25.55 -43.20 -16.61
N SER A 10 25.40 -42.62 -17.81
CA SER A 10 25.20 -41.18 -17.96
C SER A 10 23.88 -40.70 -17.37
N SER A 11 22.81 -41.51 -17.44
CA SER A 11 21.51 -41.19 -16.84
C SER A 11 21.56 -41.22 -15.31
N LEU A 12 22.33 -42.14 -14.71
CA LEU A 12 22.55 -42.20 -13.26
C LEU A 12 23.37 -41.02 -12.73
N VAL A 13 24.40 -40.58 -13.46
CA VAL A 13 25.16 -39.36 -13.08
C VAL A 13 24.29 -38.11 -13.23
N GLN A 14 23.41 -38.08 -14.23
CA GLN A 14 22.50 -36.97 -14.46
C GLN A 14 21.37 -36.92 -13.41
N THR A 15 20.95 -38.05 -12.84
CA THR A 15 20.04 -38.07 -11.68
C THR A 15 20.74 -37.66 -10.39
N LEU A 16 21.99 -38.10 -10.15
CA LEU A 16 22.80 -37.67 -9.00
C LEU A 16 23.08 -36.15 -8.99
N ARG A 17 23.32 -35.55 -10.17
CA ARG A 17 23.48 -34.09 -10.31
C ARG A 17 22.24 -33.28 -9.89
N ARG A 18 21.05 -33.88 -9.86
CA ARG A 18 19.82 -33.21 -9.38
C ARG A 18 19.77 -33.07 -7.85
N TYR A 19 20.58 -33.84 -7.12
CA TYR A 19 20.70 -33.76 -5.65
C TYR A 19 21.78 -32.78 -5.18
N ILE A 20 22.59 -32.27 -6.11
CA ILE A 20 23.56 -31.21 -5.82
C ILE A 20 22.85 -29.89 -6.06
N LYS A 21 22.66 -29.11 -4.98
CA LYS A 21 22.11 -27.75 -5.07
C LYS A 21 22.89 -26.94 -6.09
N LYS A 22 22.21 -26.07 -6.84
CA LYS A 22 22.92 -25.17 -7.76
C LYS A 22 23.83 -24.26 -6.91
N PRO A 23 24.99 -23.83 -7.43
CA PRO A 23 25.96 -23.06 -6.63
C PRO A 23 25.39 -21.81 -5.95
N TRP A 24 24.37 -21.18 -6.56
CA TRP A 24 23.67 -19.99 -6.04
C TRP A 24 22.51 -20.30 -5.08
N GLU A 25 22.18 -21.57 -4.84
CA GLU A 25 21.15 -22.02 -3.88
C GLU A 25 21.76 -22.37 -2.51
N ILE A 26 23.06 -22.10 -2.31
CA ILE A 26 23.80 -22.42 -1.08
C ILE A 26 23.74 -21.24 -0.09
N THR A 27 23.85 -20.00 -0.59
CA THR A 27 23.83 -18.77 0.21
C THR A 27 23.18 -17.63 -0.56
N GLY A 28 22.54 -16.70 0.14
CA GLY A 28 21.88 -15.53 -0.44
C GLY A 28 20.37 -15.73 -0.61
N PRO A 29 19.68 -14.81 -1.30
CA PRO A 29 18.21 -14.80 -1.40
C PRO A 29 17.63 -16.11 -1.93
N CYS A 30 18.26 -16.73 -2.93
CA CYS A 30 17.81 -18.00 -3.53
C CYS A 30 17.96 -19.23 -2.62
N ALA A 31 18.58 -19.08 -1.45
CA ALA A 31 18.71 -20.13 -0.44
C ALA A 31 17.67 -20.00 0.69
N HIS A 32 16.89 -18.90 0.73
CA HIS A 32 15.86 -18.67 1.75
C HIS A 32 14.62 -19.54 1.49
N PRO A 33 14.01 -20.16 2.52
CA PRO A 33 12.81 -20.99 2.33
C PRO A 33 11.60 -20.23 1.79
N GLU A 34 11.55 -18.91 1.97
CA GLU A 34 10.47 -18.05 1.49
C GLU A 34 10.71 -17.49 0.08
N TYR A 35 11.88 -17.76 -0.51
CA TYR A 35 12.20 -17.29 -1.86
C TYR A 35 11.39 -18.03 -2.91
N LEU A 36 10.62 -17.29 -3.70
CA LEU A 36 9.86 -17.80 -4.85
C LEU A 36 10.36 -17.13 -6.14
N GLU A 37 10.53 -17.92 -7.20
CA GLU A 37 10.90 -17.39 -8.51
C GLU A 37 9.78 -16.48 -9.06
N SER A 38 10.14 -15.29 -9.54
CA SER A 38 9.19 -14.23 -9.93
C SER A 38 8.51 -14.43 -11.28
N VAL A 39 8.69 -15.59 -11.92
CA VAL A 39 8.15 -15.87 -13.25
C VAL A 39 6.92 -16.75 -13.08
N PRO A 40 5.71 -16.17 -12.97
CA PRO A 40 4.50 -16.98 -12.89
C PRO A 40 4.36 -17.77 -14.18
N LYS A 41 3.82 -18.99 -14.09
CA LYS A 41 3.55 -19.77 -15.29
C LYS A 41 2.44 -19.08 -16.09
N ALA A 42 2.52 -19.16 -17.41
CA ALA A 42 1.47 -18.64 -18.30
C ALA A 42 0.09 -19.27 -18.03
N THR A 43 0.05 -20.45 -17.40
CA THR A 43 -1.18 -21.13 -16.97
C THR A 43 -1.77 -20.59 -15.67
N GLU A 44 -1.00 -19.83 -14.89
CA GLU A 44 -1.36 -19.35 -13.54
C GLU A 44 -1.69 -17.85 -13.55
N TYR A 45 -0.98 -17.05 -14.36
CA TYR A 45 -1.22 -15.62 -14.47
C TYR A 45 -2.17 -15.27 -15.62
N ARG A 46 -3.20 -14.46 -15.35
CA ARG A 46 -4.15 -13.95 -16.37
C ARG A 46 -4.81 -15.07 -17.20
N ILE A 47 -5.29 -16.11 -16.50
CA ILE A 47 -6.05 -17.23 -17.07
C ILE A 47 -7.23 -16.74 -17.92
N ARG A 48 -7.80 -15.58 -17.54
CA ARG A 48 -8.84 -14.89 -18.28
C ARG A 48 -8.30 -13.61 -18.90
N CYS A 49 -8.62 -13.41 -20.17
CA CYS A 49 -8.38 -12.15 -20.84
C CYS A 49 -9.25 -11.06 -20.18
N PRO A 50 -8.74 -9.84 -19.93
CA PRO A 50 -9.52 -8.77 -19.29
C PRO A 50 -10.76 -8.34 -20.07
N ALA A 51 -10.78 -8.56 -21.38
CA ALA A 51 -11.93 -8.27 -22.23
C ALA A 51 -12.95 -9.44 -22.26
N THR A 52 -12.62 -10.59 -21.69
CA THR A 52 -13.53 -11.73 -21.57
C THR A 52 -14.24 -11.63 -20.23
N ILE A 53 -15.52 -11.29 -20.27
CA ILE A 53 -16.36 -11.14 -19.08
C ILE A 53 -16.90 -12.50 -18.61
N ASP A 54 -16.33 -13.05 -17.54
CA ASP A 54 -16.88 -14.23 -16.86
C ASP A 54 -18.02 -13.84 -15.89
N GLN A 55 -17.98 -12.60 -15.38
CA GLN A 55 -18.93 -12.02 -14.46
C GLN A 55 -19.28 -10.61 -14.92
N GLU A 56 -20.55 -10.25 -14.83
CA GLU A 56 -21.01 -8.90 -15.10
C GLU A 56 -20.74 -8.03 -13.87
N ALA A 57 -19.76 -7.13 -13.99
CA ALA A 57 -19.44 -6.19 -12.92
C ALA A 57 -20.53 -5.09 -12.82
N ILE A 58 -21.22 -5.02 -11.69
CA ILE A 58 -22.12 -3.91 -11.36
C ILE A 58 -21.32 -2.89 -10.55
N VAL A 59 -20.91 -1.78 -11.17
CA VAL A 59 -20.16 -0.71 -10.51
C VAL A 59 -21.16 0.30 -9.92
N PRO A 60 -21.25 0.47 -8.59
CA PRO A 60 -22.18 1.42 -7.98
C PRO A 60 -21.80 2.86 -8.29
N THR A 61 -22.77 3.67 -8.71
CA THR A 61 -22.55 5.11 -9.04
C THR A 61 -22.90 6.05 -7.88
N ALA A 62 -23.86 5.66 -7.04
CA ALA A 62 -24.37 6.47 -5.95
C ALA A 62 -24.71 5.61 -4.74
N ASP A 63 -24.63 6.19 -3.55
CA ASP A 63 -25.09 5.54 -2.33
C ASP A 63 -26.61 5.32 -2.37
N PRO A 64 -27.15 4.21 -1.84
CA PRO A 64 -28.58 3.90 -1.90
C PRO A 64 -29.49 5.00 -1.37
N GLU A 65 -29.06 5.71 -0.33
CA GLU A 65 -29.79 6.83 0.29
C GLU A 65 -30.02 7.99 -0.69
N ASN A 66 -29.10 8.17 -1.64
CA ASN A 66 -29.08 9.27 -2.61
C ASN A 66 -29.80 8.95 -3.92
N VAL A 67 -30.28 7.70 -4.09
CA VAL A 67 -30.97 7.25 -5.32
C VAL A 67 -32.38 7.81 -5.39
N TYR A 68 -33.16 7.66 -4.32
CA TYR A 68 -34.54 8.15 -4.26
C TYR A 68 -34.64 9.54 -3.63
N ASN A 69 -33.76 9.87 -2.67
CA ASN A 69 -33.67 11.22 -2.11
C ASN A 69 -32.64 12.05 -2.90
N ILE A 70 -33.11 12.69 -3.97
CA ILE A 70 -32.26 13.44 -4.90
C ILE A 70 -32.05 14.91 -4.50
N LEU A 71 -32.32 15.28 -3.25
CA LEU A 71 -32.24 16.66 -2.78
C LEU A 71 -30.80 17.21 -2.86
N TYR A 72 -30.52 17.96 -3.93
CA TYR A 72 -29.14 18.34 -4.23
C TYR A 72 -28.59 19.46 -3.34
N HIS A 73 -29.41 20.44 -2.93
CA HIS A 73 -28.89 21.61 -2.19
C HIS A 73 -28.30 21.24 -0.82
N ALA A 74 -28.82 20.20 -0.16
CA ALA A 74 -28.28 19.69 1.09
C ALA A 74 -26.95 18.93 0.88
N ARG A 75 -26.78 18.30 -0.29
CA ARG A 75 -25.59 17.52 -0.67
C ARG A 75 -24.49 18.36 -1.32
N ASP A 76 -24.80 19.54 -1.84
CA ASP A 76 -23.87 20.38 -2.59
C ASP A 76 -22.75 20.96 -1.70
N GLN A 77 -21.68 20.18 -1.51
CA GLN A 77 -20.50 20.59 -0.75
C GLN A 77 -19.74 21.75 -1.39
N ARG A 78 -19.90 21.98 -2.70
CA ARG A 78 -19.17 23.04 -3.40
C ARG A 78 -19.72 24.42 -3.04
N ARG A 79 -21.04 24.55 -2.92
CA ARG A 79 -21.72 25.82 -2.62
C ARG A 79 -22.11 25.97 -1.17
N ASN A 80 -22.34 24.86 -0.45
CA ASN A 80 -22.67 24.85 0.97
C ASN A 80 -21.43 25.12 1.84
N ARG A 81 -20.73 26.21 1.54
CA ARG A 81 -19.59 26.70 2.32
C ARG A 81 -19.99 28.01 3.01
N PRO A 82 -19.50 28.26 4.23
CA PRO A 82 -19.70 29.54 4.88
C PRO A 82 -19.27 30.70 3.96
N PRO A 83 -20.05 31.80 3.89
CA PRO A 83 -19.64 32.96 3.11
C PRO A 83 -18.38 33.59 3.71
N ILE A 84 -17.56 34.20 2.85
CA ILE A 84 -16.33 34.87 3.27
C ILE A 84 -16.69 36.06 4.16
N ARG A 85 -16.24 36.03 5.42
CA ARG A 85 -16.40 37.14 6.37
C ARG A 85 -15.14 38.00 6.34
N ARG A 86 -15.24 39.24 5.86
CA ARG A 86 -14.15 40.22 5.87
C ARG A 86 -14.45 41.28 6.92
N TYR A 87 -13.59 41.40 7.92
CA TYR A 87 -13.66 42.43 8.95
C TYR A 87 -12.36 43.25 8.94
N LEU A 88 -12.46 44.54 9.26
CA LEU A 88 -11.33 45.44 9.35
C LEU A 88 -10.87 45.52 10.80
N LEU A 89 -9.60 45.22 11.06
CA LEU A 89 -8.98 45.47 12.37
C LEU A 89 -8.30 46.83 12.35
N LYS A 90 -8.74 47.74 13.22
CA LYS A 90 -8.09 49.02 13.47
C LYS A 90 -7.00 48.87 14.52
N LYS A 91 -6.20 49.92 14.69
CA LYS A 91 -5.16 49.97 15.72
C LYS A 91 -5.72 49.73 17.13
N GLU A 92 -6.89 50.30 17.42
CA GLU A 92 -7.57 50.17 18.71
C GLU A 92 -7.87 48.70 19.05
N ASP A 93 -8.51 47.99 18.12
CA ASP A 93 -8.84 46.56 18.26
C ASP A 93 -7.60 45.69 18.52
N VAL A 94 -6.50 45.97 17.82
CA VAL A 94 -5.25 45.20 17.98
C VAL A 94 -4.59 45.48 19.34
N VAL A 95 -4.58 46.74 19.79
CA VAL A 95 -4.03 47.11 21.10
C VAL A 95 -4.86 46.49 22.23
N GLU A 96 -6.18 46.42 22.08
CA GLU A 96 -7.08 45.72 23.00
C GLU A 96 -6.73 44.23 23.07
N MET A 97 -6.63 43.51 21.95
CA MET A 97 -6.24 42.09 21.92
C MET A 97 -4.87 41.82 22.56
N MET A 98 -3.89 42.71 22.36
CA MET A 98 -2.57 42.62 23.01
C MET A 98 -2.61 42.91 24.52
N ASN A 99 -3.61 43.66 24.97
CA ASN A 99 -3.85 43.92 26.38
C ASN A 99 -4.59 42.79 27.06
N GLU A 100 -5.49 42.11 26.35
CA GLU A 100 -6.19 40.91 26.82
C GLU A 100 -5.24 39.71 26.99
N LYS A 101 -4.41 39.39 25.99
CA LYS A 101 -3.50 38.23 26.02
C LYS A 101 -2.10 38.62 26.52
N LYS A 102 -1.92 38.73 27.85
CA LYS A 102 -0.62 39.07 28.48
C LYS A 102 0.31 37.89 28.70
N THR A 103 -0.23 36.69 28.88
CA THR A 103 0.52 35.47 29.19
C THR A 103 0.18 34.39 28.18
N PHE A 104 1.18 33.56 27.86
CA PHE A 104 1.02 32.40 26.98
C PHE A 104 1.18 31.12 27.81
N GLU A 105 0.19 30.25 27.73
CA GLU A 105 0.25 28.91 28.26
C GLU A 105 0.93 27.97 27.24
N GLU A 106 1.39 26.80 27.69
CA GLU A 106 2.04 25.83 26.80
C GLU A 106 1.15 25.42 25.61
N SER A 107 -0.17 25.40 25.81
CA SER A 107 -1.18 25.06 24.80
C SER A 107 -1.40 26.13 23.74
N ASP A 108 -0.99 27.38 23.98
CA ASP A 108 -1.10 28.49 23.02
C ASP A 108 -0.04 28.37 21.90
N PHE A 109 1.01 27.58 22.11
CA PHE A 109 2.07 27.39 21.13
C PHE A 109 1.67 26.33 20.09
N PRO A 110 1.95 26.56 18.79
CA PRO A 110 1.76 25.55 17.77
C PRO A 110 2.54 24.27 18.11
N ARG A 111 1.87 23.12 18.03
CA ARG A 111 2.51 21.84 18.29
C ARG A 111 3.59 21.57 17.25
N VAL A 112 4.76 21.17 17.72
CA VAL A 112 5.87 20.77 16.86
C VAL A 112 5.52 19.42 16.22
N TYR A 113 5.73 19.31 14.90
CA TYR A 113 5.70 18.01 14.22
C TYR A 113 7.01 17.26 14.53
N LEU A 114 7.03 16.52 15.63
CA LEU A 114 8.17 15.70 16.02
C LEU A 114 8.14 14.40 15.24
N THR A 115 9.15 14.19 14.39
CA THR A 115 9.45 12.87 13.85
C THR A 115 10.03 12.02 14.97
N THR A 116 9.45 10.85 15.22
CA THR A 116 9.99 9.88 16.18
C THR A 116 11.36 9.38 15.71
N THR A 117 12.27 9.09 16.65
CA THR A 117 13.46 8.30 16.35
C THR A 117 13.01 6.92 15.88
N VAL A 118 13.33 6.58 14.64
CA VAL A 118 13.02 5.27 14.07
C VAL A 118 14.14 4.32 14.49
N GLU A 119 13.77 3.22 15.13
CA GLU A 119 14.63 2.06 15.26
C GLU A 119 14.29 1.16 14.07
N GLU A 120 15.26 0.94 13.18
CA GLU A 120 15.07 0.06 12.03
C GLU A 120 15.00 -1.39 12.54
N ASP A 121 13.84 -2.01 12.35
CA ASP A 121 13.63 -3.43 12.63
C ASP A 121 13.21 -4.12 11.33
N GLU A 122 13.91 -5.22 11.01
CA GLU A 122 13.78 -5.93 9.74
C GLU A 122 12.39 -6.60 9.59
N ASN A 123 11.82 -7.14 10.68
CA ASN A 123 10.62 -8.00 10.62
C ASN A 123 9.60 -7.80 11.76
N ALA A 124 9.73 -6.76 12.61
CA ALA A 124 8.88 -6.60 13.80
C ALA A 124 7.37 -6.48 13.57
N ARG A 125 6.93 -5.88 12.46
CA ARG A 125 5.49 -5.72 12.18
C ARG A 125 5.01 -6.87 11.30
N GLY A 126 4.02 -7.63 11.80
CA GLY A 126 3.45 -8.78 11.07
C GLY A 126 4.42 -9.96 10.88
N GLY A 127 5.63 -9.90 11.45
CA GLY A 127 6.66 -10.89 11.18
C GLY A 127 7.29 -10.77 9.79
N GLY A 128 7.24 -9.57 9.16
CA GLY A 128 7.71 -9.34 7.80
C GLY A 128 6.67 -9.57 6.71
N TYR A 129 5.44 -9.95 7.07
CA TYR A 129 4.31 -10.18 6.16
C TYR A 129 3.06 -9.43 6.66
N GLU A 130 2.52 -8.52 5.84
CA GLU A 130 1.29 -7.73 6.09
C GLU A 130 0.20 -8.00 5.04
#